data_AF-A0A428PEV8-F1
#
_entry.id   AF-A0A428PEV8-F1
#
_cell.length_a   1.000
_cell.length_b   1.000
_cell.length_c   1.000
_cell.angle_alpha   90.00
_cell.angle_beta   90.00
_cell.angle_gamma   90.00
#
_symmetry.space_group_name_H-M   'P 1'
#
loop_
_entity.id
_entity.type
_entity.pdbx_description
1 polymer ?
#
loop_
_entity_poly.entity_id
_entity_poly.type
_entity_poly.pdbx_seq_one_letter_code
_entity_poly.pdbx_strand_id
1 'polypeptide(L)'
;MSGIAGLAGWRWLFILQGIITFIVSIISLFILPDEPQNTRWLSQEERNLAASRIAEDTVRLKANTITWAGLVEALRDPYLWVLLFIQHLHLAASNFKNFFPSIVETLGFSRNVTLALTCPPYLVSGIISIAWAASSGHFNERTREKKAISLAIVNTFASISAIYGPYLWPKWNAPRYTIPMLASAAFSIGAVFLAWLLRWMLVRANKKLLQQSGEIRPNLYPY
;
A
#
# COMPACT_ATOMS: atom_id res chain seq x y z
N MET A 1 18.19 27.21 9.56
CA MET A 1 17.19 28.33 9.53
C MET A 1 16.69 28.69 10.94
N SER A 2 17.51 28.55 12.00
CA SER A 2 17.14 29.03 13.33
C SER A 2 17.37 30.54 13.41
N GLY A 3 16.34 31.32 13.76
CA GLY A 3 16.45 32.77 13.96
C GLY A 3 15.98 33.63 12.78
N ILE A 4 15.63 33.03 11.64
CA ILE A 4 15.00 33.76 10.52
C ILE A 4 13.56 34.12 10.94
N ALA A 5 13.22 35.41 10.92
CA ALA A 5 11.94 35.97 11.37
C ALA A 5 11.57 35.67 12.85
N GLY A 6 12.56 35.41 13.71
CA GLY A 6 12.33 35.07 15.13
C GLY A 6 11.73 33.68 15.36
N LEU A 7 11.66 32.84 14.32
CA LEU A 7 11.07 31.51 14.39
C LEU A 7 12.14 30.44 14.61
N ALA A 8 11.78 29.44 15.42
CA ALA A 8 12.56 28.22 15.58
C ALA A 8 12.59 27.43 14.26
N GLY A 9 13.72 26.80 13.95
CA GLY A 9 13.92 26.12 12.66
C GLY A 9 12.91 25.00 12.35
N TRP A 10 12.33 24.36 13.36
CA TRP A 10 11.30 23.33 13.16
C TRP A 10 9.97 23.91 12.65
N ARG A 11 9.63 25.16 13.00
CA ARG A 11 8.39 25.82 12.52
C ARG A 11 8.50 26.12 11.03
N TRP A 12 9.68 26.52 10.58
CA TRP A 12 9.97 26.74 9.17
C TRP A 12 9.81 25.47 8.32
N LEU A 13 10.15 24.29 8.84
CA LEU A 13 9.92 23.03 8.14
C LEU A 13 8.43 22.81 7.85
N PHE A 14 7.55 23.01 8.83
CA PHE A 14 6.10 22.87 8.64
C PHE A 14 5.51 23.94 7.71
N ILE A 15 5.98 25.19 7.83
CA ILE A 15 5.52 26.29 6.96
C ILE A 15 5.87 26.01 5.50
N LEU A 16 7.13 25.65 5.22
CA LEU A 16 7.57 25.34 3.86
C LEU A 16 6.85 24.12 3.29
N GLN A 17 6.68 23.07 4.10
CA GLN A 17 5.90 21.90 3.70
C GLN A 17 4.46 22.27 3.35
N GLY A 18 3.80 23.09 4.19
CA GLY A 18 2.45 23.58 3.94
C GLY A 18 2.33 24.41 2.66
N ILE A 19 3.27 25.33 2.42
CA ILE A 19 3.31 26.15 1.19
C ILE A 19 3.43 25.27 -0.05
N ILE A 20 4.34 24.30 -0.04
CA ILE A 20 4.52 23.38 -1.18
C ILE A 20 3.23 22.60 -1.44
N THR A 21 2.58 22.05 -0.39
CA THR A 21 1.31 21.34 -0.56
C THR A 21 0.19 22.23 -1.08
N PHE A 22 0.14 23.49 -0.65
CA PHE A 22 -0.85 24.46 -1.12
C PHE A 22 -0.67 24.80 -2.60
N ILE A 23 0.58 25.02 -3.03
CA ILE A 23 0.91 25.24 -4.45
C ILE A 23 0.50 24.04 -5.30
N VAL A 24 0.85 22.82 -4.86
CA VAL A 24 0.46 21.59 -5.57
C VAL A 24 -1.06 21.45 -5.64
N SER A 25 -1.78 21.77 -4.57
CA SER A 25 -3.25 21.76 -4.55
C SER A 25 -3.84 22.74 -5.56
N ILE A 26 -3.31 23.98 -5.65
CA ILE A 26 -3.77 24.96 -6.65
C ILE A 26 -3.51 24.45 -8.06
N ILE A 27 -2.32 23.92 -8.32
CA ILE A 27 -1.98 23.34 -9.64
C ILE A 27 -2.93 22.19 -9.98
N SER A 28 -3.26 21.33 -9.00
CA SER A 28 -4.18 20.21 -9.19
C SER A 28 -5.58 20.65 -9.64
N LEU A 29 -6.06 21.82 -9.21
CA LEU A 29 -7.36 22.35 -9.66
C LEU A 29 -7.39 22.66 -11.17
N PHE A 30 -6.23 22.95 -11.77
CA PHE A 30 -6.14 23.26 -13.19
C PHE A 30 -5.76 22.05 -14.06
N ILE A 31 -5.06 21.07 -13.49
CA ILE A 31 -4.55 19.90 -14.22
C ILE A 31 -5.53 18.72 -14.16
N LEU A 32 -6.18 18.49 -13.01
CA LEU A 32 -6.93 17.26 -12.76
C LEU A 32 -8.37 17.41 -13.28
N PRO A 33 -8.79 16.64 -14.30
CA PRO A 33 -10.13 16.71 -14.85
C PRO A 33 -11.09 15.81 -14.07
N ASP A 34 -12.33 16.25 -13.90
CA ASP A 34 -13.37 15.47 -13.21
C ASP A 34 -13.84 14.24 -14.02
N GLU A 35 -13.83 14.35 -15.35
CA GLU A 35 -14.23 13.27 -16.27
C GLU A 35 -13.27 13.14 -17.45
N PRO A 36 -13.14 11.93 -18.04
CA PRO A 36 -12.27 11.71 -19.20
C PRO A 36 -12.59 12.64 -20.39
N GLN A 37 -13.85 13.03 -20.53
CA GLN A 37 -14.32 13.86 -21.65
C GLN A 37 -13.88 15.33 -21.52
N ASN A 38 -13.72 15.83 -20.29
CA ASN A 38 -13.29 17.21 -19.98
C ASN A 38 -11.75 17.38 -19.96
N THR A 39 -11.00 16.33 -20.29
CA THR A 39 -9.53 16.35 -20.27
C THR A 39 -8.99 17.27 -21.38
N ARG A 40 -7.99 18.11 -21.07
CA ARG A 40 -7.37 19.02 -22.06
C ARG A 40 -6.17 18.42 -22.79
N TRP A 41 -5.63 17.31 -22.28
CA TRP A 41 -4.34 16.75 -22.70
C TRP A 41 -4.46 15.40 -23.42
N LEU A 42 -5.62 14.74 -23.39
CA LEU A 42 -5.88 13.49 -24.12
C LEU A 42 -6.47 13.78 -25.50
N SER A 43 -6.08 12.99 -26.49
CA SER A 43 -6.68 12.98 -27.83
C SER A 43 -8.09 12.38 -27.80
N GLN A 44 -8.90 12.64 -28.84
CA GLN A 44 -10.29 12.17 -28.88
C GLN A 44 -10.40 10.64 -28.81
N GLU A 45 -9.47 9.91 -29.44
CA GLU A 45 -9.42 8.44 -29.38
C GLU A 45 -9.09 7.94 -27.97
N GLU A 46 -8.13 8.56 -27.29
CA GLU A 46 -7.78 8.20 -25.90
C GLU A 46 -8.92 8.53 -24.93
N ARG A 47 -9.65 9.64 -25.14
CA ARG A 47 -10.84 9.97 -24.34
C ARG A 47 -11.94 8.93 -24.49
N ASN A 48 -12.20 8.49 -25.72
CA ASN A 48 -13.19 7.46 -26.01
C ASN A 48 -12.77 6.11 -25.39
N LEU A 49 -11.48 5.76 -25.46
CA LEU A 49 -10.93 4.57 -24.81
C LEU A 49 -11.00 4.65 -23.27
N ALA A 50 -10.73 5.81 -22.69
CA ALA A 50 -10.86 6.02 -21.25
C ALA A 50 -12.33 5.94 -20.80
N ALA A 51 -13.25 6.54 -21.56
CA ALA A 51 -14.68 6.46 -21.30
C ALA A 51 -15.20 5.02 -21.41
N SER A 52 -14.76 4.23 -22.41
CA SER A 52 -15.16 2.83 -22.54
C SER A 52 -14.62 1.96 -21.39
N ARG A 53 -13.39 2.20 -20.93
CA ARG A 53 -12.83 1.50 -19.75
C ARG A 53 -13.61 1.79 -18.47
N ILE A 54 -13.98 3.05 -18.24
CA ILE A 54 -14.79 3.42 -17.08
C ILE A 54 -16.20 2.82 -17.19
N ALA A 55 -16.79 2.83 -18.38
CA ALA A 55 -18.09 2.19 -18.63
C ALA A 55 -18.03 0.67 -18.40
N GLU A 56 -16.98 -0.02 -18.85
CA GLU A 56 -16.78 -1.45 -18.57
C GLU A 56 -16.56 -1.76 -17.08
N ASP A 57 -15.87 -0.89 -16.33
CA ASP A 57 -15.72 -1.01 -14.88
C ASP A 57 -17.05 -0.68 -14.15
N THR A 58 -17.86 0.24 -14.67
CA THR A 58 -19.13 0.70 -14.04
C THR A 58 -20.31 -0.24 -14.34
N VAL A 59 -20.41 -0.79 -15.55
CA VAL A 59 -21.51 -1.67 -15.96
C VAL A 59 -21.47 -2.99 -15.19
N ARG A 60 -20.29 -3.46 -14.77
CA ARG A 60 -20.20 -4.63 -13.89
C ARG A 60 -20.64 -4.37 -12.45
N LEU A 61 -20.50 -3.15 -11.95
CA LEU A 61 -21.01 -2.72 -10.64
C LEU A 61 -22.54 -2.64 -10.56
N LYS A 62 -23.27 -2.75 -11.68
CA LYS A 62 -24.75 -2.80 -11.73
C LYS A 62 -25.33 -4.20 -11.51
N ALA A 63 -24.58 -5.15 -10.94
CA ALA A 63 -25.18 -6.34 -10.36
C ALA A 63 -25.68 -6.03 -8.95
N ASN A 64 -27.00 -5.86 -8.80
CA ASN A 64 -27.77 -5.80 -7.56
C ASN A 64 -27.33 -6.84 -6.50
N THR A 65 -26.22 -6.60 -5.83
CA THR A 65 -25.81 -7.37 -4.65
C THR A 65 -25.91 -6.43 -3.47
N ILE A 66 -26.89 -6.73 -2.61
CA ILE A 66 -27.04 -6.10 -1.29
C ILE A 66 -25.65 -6.04 -0.67
N THR A 67 -25.20 -4.87 -0.21
CA THR A 67 -23.84 -4.64 0.33
C THR A 67 -23.44 -5.70 1.37
N TRP A 68 -24.42 -6.21 2.10
CA TRP A 68 -24.29 -7.31 3.05
C TRP A 68 -23.99 -8.67 2.41
N ALA A 69 -24.67 -9.03 1.32
CA ALA A 69 -24.43 -10.28 0.61
C ALA A 69 -23.00 -10.32 0.03
N GLY A 70 -22.55 -9.21 -0.57
CA GLY A 70 -21.17 -9.08 -1.05
C GLY A 70 -20.13 -9.13 0.08
N LEU A 71 -20.43 -8.57 1.25
CA LEU A 71 -19.57 -8.67 2.43
C LEU A 71 -19.48 -10.10 2.96
N VAL A 72 -20.60 -10.80 3.11
CA VAL A 72 -20.62 -12.20 3.58
C VAL A 72 -19.93 -13.12 2.57
N GLU A 73 -20.09 -12.86 1.27
CA GLU A 73 -19.37 -13.58 0.23
C GLU A 73 -17.87 -13.34 0.29
N ALA A 74 -17.43 -12.09 0.51
CA ALA A 74 -16.01 -11.77 0.70
C ALA A 74 -15.44 -12.45 1.94
N LEU A 75 -16.16 -12.45 3.08
CA LEU A 75 -15.72 -13.11 4.32
C LEU A 75 -15.64 -14.64 4.20
N ARG A 76 -16.37 -15.25 3.27
CA ARG A 76 -16.27 -16.69 2.99
C ARG A 76 -15.12 -17.05 2.05
N ASP A 77 -14.48 -16.06 1.43
CA ASP A 77 -13.38 -16.28 0.51
C ASP A 77 -12.09 -16.67 1.28
N PRO A 78 -11.55 -17.89 1.12
CA PRO A 78 -10.31 -18.29 1.79
C PRO A 78 -9.09 -17.45 1.35
N TYR A 79 -9.09 -16.89 0.13
CA TYR A 79 -8.01 -16.03 -0.35
C TYR A 79 -7.97 -14.70 0.41
N LEU A 80 -9.13 -14.19 0.82
CA LEU A 80 -9.22 -12.96 1.63
C LEU A 80 -8.50 -13.14 2.97
N TRP A 81 -8.72 -14.27 3.65
CA TRP A 81 -8.08 -14.53 4.94
C TRP A 81 -6.56 -14.62 4.83
N VAL A 82 -6.04 -15.29 3.80
CA VAL A 82 -4.59 -15.34 3.57
C VAL A 82 -4.03 -13.94 3.29
N LEU A 83 -4.74 -13.14 2.49
CA LEU A 83 -4.36 -11.74 2.22
C LEU A 83 -4.39 -10.87 3.48
N LEU A 84 -5.37 -11.06 4.37
CA LEU A 84 -5.47 -10.37 5.65
C LEU A 84 -4.24 -10.63 6.52
N PHE A 85 -3.82 -11.89 6.63
CA PHE A 85 -2.64 -12.25 7.41
C PHE A 85 -1.34 -11.76 6.77
N ILE A 86 -1.21 -11.82 5.43
CA ILE A 86 -0.05 -11.24 4.73
C ILE A 86 0.08 -9.75 5.06
N GLN A 87 -1.00 -8.99 4.91
CA GLN A 87 -0.97 -7.55 5.17
C GLN A 87 -0.73 -7.24 6.65
N HIS A 88 -1.32 -8.02 7.56
CA HIS A 88 -1.10 -7.87 8.98
C HIS A 88 0.37 -8.08 9.36
N LEU A 89 0.99 -9.17 8.89
CA LEU A 89 2.41 -9.46 9.14
C LEU A 89 3.33 -8.41 8.51
N HIS A 90 2.98 -7.91 7.31
CA HIS A 90 3.72 -6.84 6.66
C HIS A 90 3.70 -5.53 7.46
N LEU A 91 2.53 -5.12 7.97
CA LEU A 91 2.39 -3.90 8.76
C LEU A 91 3.05 -4.07 10.14
N ALA A 92 2.91 -5.25 10.76
CA ALA A 92 3.57 -5.60 12.01
C ALA A 92 5.10 -5.54 11.90
N ALA A 93 5.67 -6.08 10.83
CA ALA A 93 7.09 -5.95 10.54
C ALA A 93 7.47 -4.48 10.34
N SER A 94 6.67 -3.69 9.61
CA SER A 94 6.96 -2.28 9.31
C SER A 94 6.98 -1.36 10.53
N ASN A 95 6.47 -1.79 11.70
CA ASN A 95 6.50 -1.01 12.94
C ASN A 95 7.93 -0.61 13.37
N PHE A 96 8.97 -1.34 12.96
CA PHE A 96 10.36 -0.96 13.27
C PHE A 96 10.71 0.45 12.78
N LYS A 97 10.07 0.92 11.69
CA LYS A 97 10.33 2.23 11.08
C LYS A 97 10.04 3.38 12.05
N ASN A 98 9.02 3.23 12.89
CA ASN A 98 8.65 4.22 13.90
C ASN A 98 9.73 4.37 14.99
N PHE A 99 10.51 3.32 15.24
CA PHE A 99 11.56 3.28 16.25
C PHE A 99 12.96 3.47 15.64
N PHE A 100 13.07 3.58 14.32
CA PHE A 100 14.34 3.73 13.62
C PHE A 100 15.18 4.91 14.14
N PRO A 101 14.62 6.12 14.39
CA PRO A 101 15.40 7.21 14.95
C PRO A 101 15.99 6.88 16.33
N SER A 102 15.22 6.21 17.19
CA SER A 102 15.67 5.78 18.51
C SER A 102 16.77 4.73 18.44
N ILE A 103 16.72 3.80 17.47
CA ILE A 103 17.78 2.82 17.24
C ILE A 103 19.06 3.54 16.77
N VAL A 104 18.96 4.44 15.80
CA VAL A 104 20.12 5.18 15.26
C VAL A 104 20.72 6.11 16.32
N GLU A 105 19.93 6.65 17.24
CA GLU A 105 20.42 7.45 18.37
C GLU A 105 21.32 6.64 19.31
N THR A 106 21.07 5.33 19.48
CA THR A 106 21.97 4.47 20.28
C THR A 106 23.37 4.30 19.70
N LEU A 107 23.58 4.66 18.43
CA LEU A 107 24.89 4.64 17.77
C LEU A 107 25.80 5.80 18.20
N GLY A 108 25.30 6.77 18.98
CA GLY A 108 26.08 7.87 19.53
C GLY A 108 26.30 9.06 18.58
N PHE A 109 25.60 9.10 17.45
CA PHE A 109 25.67 10.22 16.51
C PHE A 109 24.87 11.45 16.99
N SER A 110 25.28 12.64 16.55
CA SER A 110 24.49 13.87 16.76
C SER A 110 23.11 13.75 16.12
N ARG A 111 22.07 14.27 16.79
CA ARG A 111 20.66 14.23 16.34
C ARG A 111 20.46 14.61 14.86
N ASN A 112 21.23 15.58 14.36
CA ASN A 112 21.13 16.01 12.96
C ASN A 112 21.68 14.96 11.99
N VAL A 113 22.78 14.26 12.35
CA VAL A 113 23.37 13.17 11.57
C VAL A 113 22.46 11.95 11.61
N THR A 114 21.91 11.62 12.79
CA THR A 114 20.92 10.54 12.96
C THR A 114 19.72 10.72 12.03
N LEU A 115 19.14 11.93 11.99
CA LEU A 115 18.03 12.23 11.09
C LEU A 115 18.44 12.16 9.62
N ALA A 116 19.62 12.69 9.27
CA ALA A 116 20.12 12.62 7.88
C ALA A 116 20.33 11.18 7.39
N LEU A 117 20.80 10.28 8.26
CA LEU A 117 20.98 8.86 7.96
C LEU A 117 19.66 8.10 7.73
N THR A 118 18.53 8.66 8.17
CA THR A 118 17.22 8.06 7.86
C THR A 118 16.76 8.32 6.43
N CYS A 119 17.25 9.38 5.77
CA CYS A 119 16.77 9.80 4.44
C CYS A 119 17.10 8.80 3.30
N PRO A 120 18.32 8.25 3.17
CA PRO A 120 18.68 7.39 2.03
C PRO A 120 17.80 6.13 1.90
N PRO A 121 17.49 5.38 2.98
CA PRO A 121 16.56 4.25 2.90
C PRO A 121 15.19 4.59 2.30
N TYR A 122 14.63 5.76 2.66
CA TYR A 122 13.34 6.19 2.12
C TYR A 122 13.41 6.58 0.65
N LEU A 123 14.51 7.22 0.21
CA LEU A 123 14.72 7.56 -1.20
C LEU A 123 14.84 6.30 -2.07
N VAL A 124 15.64 5.33 -1.64
CA VAL A 124 15.78 4.04 -2.34
C VAL A 124 14.44 3.31 -2.40
N SER A 125 13.69 3.29 -1.30
CA SER A 125 12.33 2.73 -1.28
C SER A 125 11.40 3.42 -2.27
N GLY A 126 11.49 4.74 -2.42
CA GLY A 126 10.68 5.50 -3.39
C GLY A 126 10.98 5.10 -4.83
N ILE A 127 12.26 5.01 -5.20
CA ILE A 127 12.68 4.62 -6.55
C ILE A 127 12.21 3.20 -6.88
N ILE A 128 12.41 2.25 -5.95
CA ILE A 128 11.98 0.86 -6.13
C ILE A 128 10.45 0.77 -6.25
N SER A 129 9.70 1.51 -5.45
CA SER A 129 8.23 1.53 -5.53
C SER A 129 7.73 2.03 -6.88
N ILE A 130 8.37 3.06 -7.46
CA ILE A 130 8.00 3.56 -8.80
C ILE A 130 8.31 2.51 -9.87
N ALA A 131 9.49 1.88 -9.81
CA ALA A 131 9.86 0.81 -10.73
C ALA A 131 8.88 -0.38 -10.65
N TRP A 132 8.47 -0.75 -9.44
CA TRP A 132 7.49 -1.81 -9.21
C TRP A 132 6.10 -1.44 -9.71
N ALA A 133 5.66 -0.20 -9.48
CA ALA A 133 4.38 0.30 -9.98
C ALA A 133 4.35 0.31 -11.52
N ALA A 134 5.44 0.74 -12.17
CA ALA A 134 5.58 0.69 -13.62
C ALA A 134 5.53 -0.75 -14.15
N SER A 135 6.18 -1.69 -13.45
CA SER A 135 6.14 -3.11 -13.79
C SER A 135 4.73 -3.71 -13.65
N SER A 136 4.05 -3.48 -12.52
CA SER A 136 2.67 -3.96 -12.28
C SER A 136 1.67 -3.37 -13.28
N GLY A 137 1.84 -2.10 -13.66
CA GLY A 137 1.04 -1.45 -14.70
C GLY A 137 1.19 -2.10 -16.08
N HIS A 138 2.37 -2.64 -16.40
CA HIS A 138 2.63 -3.37 -17.64
C HIS A 138 1.98 -4.78 -17.62
N PHE A 139 1.97 -5.46 -16.46
CA PHE A 139 1.43 -6.81 -16.31
C PHE A 139 -0.11 -6.87 -16.11
N ASN A 140 -0.79 -5.72 -16.10
CA ASN A 140 -2.26 -5.60 -16.06
C ASN A 140 -2.93 -6.49 -14.99
N GLU A 141 -2.40 -6.49 -13.76
CA GLU A 141 -2.88 -7.25 -12.59
C GLU A 141 -4.20 -6.68 -12.00
N ARG A 142 -5.12 -6.27 -12.87
CA ARG A 142 -6.35 -5.56 -12.53
C ARG A 142 -7.41 -6.57 -12.06
N THR A 143 -7.29 -7.01 -10.82
CA THR A 143 -8.31 -7.84 -10.15
C THR A 143 -9.58 -7.03 -9.88
N ARG A 144 -10.74 -7.52 -10.33
CA ARG A 144 -12.04 -6.83 -10.35
C ARG A 144 -12.77 -6.78 -9.01
N GLU A 145 -13.53 -5.69 -8.84
CA GLU A 145 -14.76 -5.42 -8.04
C GLU A 145 -14.81 -5.83 -6.56
N LYS A 146 -14.37 -7.03 -6.19
CA LYS A 146 -14.27 -7.46 -4.78
C LYS A 146 -13.12 -6.76 -4.03
N LYS A 147 -12.23 -6.06 -4.75
CA LYS A 147 -11.06 -5.37 -4.20
C LYS A 147 -11.42 -4.24 -3.25
N ALA A 148 -12.42 -3.41 -3.49
CA ALA A 148 -12.65 -2.23 -2.66
C ALA A 148 -13.05 -2.60 -1.21
N ILE A 149 -14.02 -3.51 -1.07
CA ILE A 149 -14.47 -4.02 0.24
C ILE A 149 -13.35 -4.84 0.89
N SER A 150 -12.70 -5.73 0.13
CA SER A 150 -11.58 -6.52 0.65
C SER A 150 -10.40 -5.66 1.10
N LEU A 151 -10.06 -4.62 0.34
CA LEU A 151 -8.97 -3.69 0.65
C LEU A 151 -9.28 -2.87 1.91
N ALA A 152 -10.53 -2.43 2.08
CA ALA A 152 -10.96 -1.76 3.30
C ALA A 152 -10.82 -2.67 4.53
N ILE A 153 -11.32 -3.91 4.46
CA ILE A 153 -11.19 -4.90 5.54
C ILE A 153 -9.71 -5.21 5.83
N VAL A 154 -8.91 -5.38 4.78
CA VAL A 154 -7.47 -5.62 4.88
C VAL A 154 -6.76 -4.45 5.55
N ASN A 155 -7.09 -3.22 5.20
CA ASN A 155 -6.49 -2.03 5.80
C ASN A 155 -6.88 -1.87 7.28
N THR A 156 -8.15 -2.12 7.63
CA THR A 156 -8.61 -2.07 9.02
C THR A 156 -7.94 -3.16 9.88
N PHE A 157 -7.85 -4.38 9.37
CA PHE A 157 -7.21 -5.49 10.10
C PHE A 157 -5.69 -5.33 10.23
N ALA A 158 -5.04 -4.79 9.19
CA ALA A 158 -3.61 -4.49 9.23
C ALA A 158 -3.29 -3.43 10.29
N SER A 159 -4.17 -2.43 10.43
CA SER A 159 -4.03 -1.34 11.43
C SER A 159 -4.04 -1.82 12.88
N ILE A 160 -4.56 -3.02 13.18
CA ILE A 160 -4.50 -3.64 14.52
C ILE A 160 -3.04 -3.80 14.99
N SER A 161 -2.10 -3.99 14.05
CA SER A 161 -0.67 -4.08 14.38
C SER A 161 -0.10 -2.81 15.03
N ALA A 162 -0.74 -1.65 14.85
CA ALA A 162 -0.34 -0.42 15.50
C ALA A 162 -0.66 -0.43 17.02
N ILE A 163 -1.63 -1.23 17.46
CA ILE A 163 -2.02 -1.33 18.88
C ILE A 163 -0.93 -2.04 19.69
N TYR A 164 -0.48 -3.21 19.21
CA TYR A 164 0.53 -3.99 19.91
C TYR A 164 1.97 -3.60 19.53
N GLY A 165 2.16 -2.88 18.42
CA GLY A 165 3.47 -2.49 17.89
C GLY A 165 4.40 -1.85 18.93
N PRO A 166 3.96 -0.85 19.70
CA PRO A 166 4.77 -0.24 20.76
C PRO A 166 5.18 -1.20 21.89
N TYR A 167 4.34 -2.20 22.20
CA TYR A 167 4.62 -3.19 23.24
C TYR A 167 5.71 -4.18 22.82
N LEU A 168 5.95 -4.37 21.52
CA LEU A 168 7.08 -5.17 21.03
C LEU A 168 8.44 -4.51 21.25
N TRP A 169 8.50 -3.21 21.52
CA TRP A 169 9.75 -2.44 21.65
C TRP A 169 10.00 -1.96 23.10
N PRO A 170 10.21 -2.87 24.05
CA PRO A 170 10.40 -2.47 25.44
C PRO A 170 11.81 -1.90 25.67
N LYS A 171 11.88 -0.84 26.49
CA LYS A 171 13.12 -0.11 26.79
C LYS A 171 14.22 -0.94 27.45
N TRP A 172 13.88 -2.06 28.11
CA TRP A 172 14.85 -2.93 28.78
C TRP A 172 15.77 -3.68 27.82
N ASN A 173 15.39 -3.78 26.54
CA ASN A 173 16.18 -4.43 25.49
C ASN A 173 17.10 -3.46 24.73
N ALA A 174 17.15 -2.20 25.16
CA ALA A 174 18.12 -1.23 24.67
C ALA A 174 19.55 -1.66 25.07
N PRO A 175 20.59 -1.36 24.27
CA PRO A 175 20.58 -0.55 23.06
C PRO A 175 20.40 -1.35 21.76
N ARG A 176 20.57 -2.67 21.78
CA ARG A 176 20.63 -3.49 20.55
C ARG A 176 19.26 -3.93 20.02
N TYR A 177 18.19 -3.87 20.84
CA TYR A 177 16.82 -4.20 20.43
C TYR A 177 16.69 -5.52 19.65
N THR A 178 17.47 -6.54 20.04
CA THR A 178 17.61 -7.79 19.26
C THR A 178 16.32 -8.60 19.18
N ILE A 179 15.56 -8.68 20.28
CA ILE A 179 14.29 -9.41 20.35
C ILE A 179 13.23 -8.78 19.40
N PRO A 180 12.94 -7.46 19.45
CA PRO A 180 12.00 -6.86 18.50
C PRO A 180 12.47 -6.95 17.05
N MET A 181 13.77 -6.87 16.79
CA MET A 181 14.32 -7.03 15.44
C MET A 181 14.11 -8.46 14.91
N LEU A 182 14.35 -9.48 15.75
CA LEU A 182 14.11 -10.87 15.40
C LEU A 182 12.62 -11.15 15.19
N ALA A 183 11.75 -10.60 16.04
CA ALA A 183 10.30 -10.71 15.88
C ALA A 183 9.83 -10.06 14.56
N SER A 184 10.37 -8.89 14.21
CA SER A 184 10.07 -8.21 12.94
C SER A 184 10.54 -9.04 11.74
N ALA A 185 11.73 -9.64 11.82
CA ALA A 185 12.24 -10.55 10.79
C ALA A 185 11.35 -11.80 10.65
N ALA A 186 10.89 -12.39 11.76
CA ALA A 186 9.97 -13.52 11.76
C ALA A 186 8.62 -13.16 11.11
N PHE A 187 8.07 -11.98 11.39
CA PHE A 187 6.87 -11.49 10.71
C PHE A 187 7.07 -11.31 9.22
N SER A 188 8.21 -10.76 8.77
CA SER A 188 8.53 -10.65 7.34
C SER A 188 8.65 -12.03 6.67
N ILE A 189 9.32 -12.99 7.29
CA ILE A 189 9.44 -14.36 6.77
C ILE A 189 8.05 -15.01 6.68
N GLY A 190 7.21 -14.84 7.69
CA GLY A 190 5.83 -15.33 7.68
C GLY A 190 5.00 -14.71 6.56
N ALA A 191 5.14 -13.41 6.31
CA ALA A 191 4.46 -12.74 5.20
C ALA A 191 4.89 -13.30 3.83
N VAL A 192 6.20 -13.53 3.63
CA VAL A 192 6.74 -14.14 2.40
C VAL A 192 6.21 -15.56 2.22
N PHE A 193 6.21 -16.36 3.28
CA PHE A 193 5.66 -17.72 3.25
C PHE A 193 4.19 -17.73 2.87
N LEU A 194 3.37 -16.87 3.48
CA LEU A 194 1.95 -16.75 3.15
C LEU A 194 1.72 -16.22 1.74
N ALA A 195 2.55 -15.31 1.24
CA ALA A 195 2.47 -14.85 -0.15
C ALA A 195 2.76 -15.99 -1.15
N TRP A 196 3.75 -16.84 -0.85
CA TRP A 196 4.01 -18.05 -1.63
C TRP A 196 2.86 -19.06 -1.56
N LEU A 197 2.27 -19.24 -0.37
CA LEU A 197 1.08 -20.07 -0.19
C LEU A 197 -0.10 -19.53 -1.03
N LEU A 198 -0.35 -18.22 -0.98
CA LEU A 198 -1.39 -17.58 -1.75
C LEU A 198 -1.18 -17.80 -3.25
N ARG A 199 0.04 -17.58 -3.75
CA ARG A 199 0.41 -17.84 -5.14
C ARG A 199 0.12 -19.29 -5.54
N TRP A 200 0.50 -20.25 -4.70
CA TRP A 200 0.24 -21.67 -4.94
C TRP A 200 -1.25 -22.00 -4.96
N MET A 201 -2.04 -21.45 -4.03
CA MET A 201 -3.49 -21.63 -3.98
C MET A 201 -4.18 -21.03 -5.22
N LEU A 202 -3.73 -19.86 -5.69
CA LEU A 202 -4.25 -19.19 -6.89
C LEU A 202 -3.91 -19.96 -8.17
N VAL A 203 -2.67 -20.45 -8.32
CA VAL A 203 -2.27 -21.30 -9.46
C VAL A 203 -3.10 -22.58 -9.49
N ARG A 204 -3.36 -23.20 -8.34
CA ARG A 204 -4.21 -24.40 -8.25
C ARG A 204 -5.67 -24.11 -8.63
N ALA A 205 -6.22 -22.99 -8.19
CA ALA A 205 -7.57 -22.58 -8.59
C ALA A 205 -7.65 -22.27 -10.09
N ASN A 206 -6.67 -21.56 -10.64
CA ASN A 206 -6.60 -21.28 -12.07
C ASN A 206 -6.56 -22.57 -12.91
N LYS A 207 -5.79 -23.59 -12.48
CA LYS A 207 -5.79 -24.91 -13.14
C LYS A 207 -7.16 -25.58 -13.12
N LYS A 208 -7.88 -25.50 -12.00
CA LYS A 208 -9.26 -26.06 -11.89
C LYS A 208 -10.25 -25.30 -12.76
N LEU A 209 -10.16 -23.97 -12.80
CA LEU A 209 -11.01 -23.13 -13.65
C LEU A 209 -10.79 -23.43 -15.13
N LEU A 210 -9.53 -23.58 -15.56
CA LEU A 210 -9.17 -23.97 -16.93
C LEU A 210 -9.72 -25.35 -17.32
N GLN A 211 -9.74 -26.30 -16.39
CA GLN A 211 -10.31 -27.64 -16.62
C GLN A 211 -11.84 -27.64 -16.74
N GLN A 212 -12.51 -26.68 -16.08
CA GLN A 212 -13.97 -26.55 -16.11
C GLN A 212 -14.47 -25.74 -17.33
N SER A 213 -13.64 -24.83 -17.85
CA SER A 213 -13.97 -24.00 -18.99
C SER A 213 -13.60 -24.67 -20.31
N GLY A 214 -14.48 -25.53 -20.82
CA GLY A 214 -14.27 -26.29 -22.06
C GLY A 214 -14.14 -25.45 -23.34
N GLU A 215 -14.62 -24.20 -23.38
CA GLU A 215 -14.59 -23.34 -24.59
C GLU A 215 -14.59 -21.81 -24.33
N ILE A 216 -14.85 -21.36 -23.09
CA ILE A 216 -14.97 -19.92 -22.75
C ILE A 216 -13.72 -19.50 -21.97
N ARG A 217 -13.00 -18.44 -22.39
CA ARG A 217 -11.82 -17.94 -21.66
C ARG A 217 -12.18 -17.67 -20.19
N PRO A 218 -11.71 -18.49 -19.22
CA PRO A 218 -12.09 -18.30 -17.83
C PRO A 218 -11.45 -17.03 -17.28
N ASN A 219 -12.15 -16.35 -16.38
CA ASN A 219 -11.56 -15.25 -15.60
C ASN A 219 -10.54 -15.85 -14.62
N LEU A 220 -9.27 -15.89 -15.02
CA LEU A 220 -8.17 -16.35 -14.18
C LEU A 220 -7.85 -15.32 -13.10
N TYR A 221 -7.47 -15.80 -11.93
CA TYR A 221 -6.89 -14.96 -10.91
C TYR A 221 -5.50 -14.48 -11.38
N PRO A 222 -5.20 -13.17 -11.30
CA PRO A 222 -3.85 -12.66 -11.52
C PRO A 222 -2.93 -13.20 -10.43
N TYR A 223 -1.71 -13.60 -10.81
CA TYR A 223 -0.72 -14.30 -9.97
C TYR A 223 0.53 -13.46 -9.75
#